data_AF-Q6L0I3-F1
#
_entry.id   AF-Q6L0I3-F1
#
_cell.length_a   1.000
_cell.length_b   1.000
_cell.length_c   1.000
_cell.angle_alpha   90.00
_cell.angle_beta   90.00
_cell.angle_gamma   90.00
#
_symmetry.space_group_name_H-M   'P 1'
#
loop_
_entity.id
_entity.type
_entity.pdbx_description
1 polymer ?
#
loop_
_entity_poly.entity_id
_entity_poly.type
_entity_poly.pdbx_seq_one_letter_code
_entity_poly.pdbx_strand_id
1 'polypeptide(L)' 'MDVKVCPHCNINMELKNAPFIYKGTSLGDYEAYVCPNCGRAFFTEESYKTITKYIVKRKN' A
#
# COMPACT_ATOMS: atom_id res chain seq x y z
N MET A 1 8.78 -14.72 4.18
CA MET A 1 7.51 -14.50 3.45
C MET A 1 7.85 -13.61 2.26
N ASP A 2 7.88 -14.16 1.06
CA ASP A 2 8.10 -13.35 -0.14
C ASP A 2 6.88 -12.43 -0.34
N VAL A 3 7.07 -11.14 -0.03
CA VAL A 3 6.04 -10.08 -0.12
C VAL A 3 5.49 -9.92 -1.55
N LYS A 4 6.12 -10.57 -2.53
CA LYS A 4 5.76 -10.55 -3.95
C LYS A 4 4.59 -11.47 -4.31
N VAL A 5 4.13 -12.35 -3.42
CA VAL A 5 3.00 -13.24 -3.70
C VAL A 5 1.79 -12.85 -2.86
N CYS A 6 0.63 -12.72 -3.50
CA CYS A 6 -0.61 -12.42 -2.80
C CYS A 6 -1.00 -13.60 -1.90
N PRO A 7 -1.19 -13.42 -0.58
CA PRO A 7 -1.53 -14.51 0.33
C PRO A 7 -2.94 -15.10 0.11
N HIS A 8 -3.80 -14.39 -0.63
CA HIS A 8 -5.17 -14.84 -0.91
C HIS A 8 -5.31 -15.50 -2.28
N CYS A 9 -4.56 -15.04 -3.27
CA CYS A 9 -4.67 -15.53 -4.64
C CYS A 9 -3.52 -16.46 -5.02
N ASN A 10 -2.43 -16.48 -4.24
CA ASN A 10 -1.20 -17.19 -4.55
C ASN A 10 -0.62 -16.84 -5.93
N ILE A 11 -0.77 -15.58 -6.34
CA ILE A 11 -0.30 -15.03 -7.62
C ILE A 11 0.71 -13.92 -7.34
N ASN A 12 1.69 -13.78 -8.25
CA ASN A 12 2.65 -12.69 -8.21
C ASN A 12 1.95 -11.33 -8.26
N MET A 13 2.37 -10.45 -7.36
CA MET A 13 1.88 -9.09 -7.27
C MET A 13 2.74 -8.16 -8.13
N GLU A 14 2.12 -7.11 -8.62
CA GLU A 14 2.78 -6.09 -9.43
C GLU A 14 3.17 -4.91 -8.54
N LEU A 15 4.41 -4.47 -8.64
CA LEU A 15 4.83 -3.22 -7.99
C LEU A 15 4.28 -2.03 -8.77
N LYS A 16 3.41 -1.23 -8.15
CA LYS A 16 2.87 0.01 -8.73
C LYS A 16 2.47 1.01 -7.64
N ASN A 17 2.21 2.24 -8.05
CA ASN A 17 1.68 3.24 -7.14
C ASN A 17 0.18 3.01 -6.93
N ALA A 18 -0.23 2.84 -5.68
CA ALA A 18 -1.61 2.62 -5.28
C ALA A 18 -2.08 3.73 -4.32
N PRO A 19 -3.35 4.15 -4.40
CA PRO A 19 -3.88 5.19 -3.51
C PRO A 19 -3.96 4.68 -2.08
N PHE A 20 -3.42 5.45 -1.14
CA PHE A 20 -3.60 5.20 0.28
C PHE A 20 -4.74 6.06 0.83
N ILE A 21 -5.79 5.42 1.34
CA ILE A 21 -6.94 6.10 1.91
C ILE A 21 -6.88 6.00 3.44
N TYR A 22 -6.81 7.13 4.13
CA TYR A 22 -6.90 7.22 5.58
C TYR A 22 -8.18 7.93 6.00
N LYS A 23 -9.05 7.23 6.74
CA LYS A 23 -10.34 7.79 7.23
C LYS A 23 -11.15 8.51 6.15
N GLY A 24 -11.21 7.95 4.94
CA GLY A 24 -11.94 8.52 3.80
C GLY A 24 -11.20 9.62 3.04
N THR A 25 -10.00 10.03 3.49
CA THR A 25 -9.15 10.98 2.75
C THR A 25 -8.07 10.23 1.97
N SER A 26 -7.98 10.45 0.66
CA SER A 26 -6.81 10.01 -0.11
C SER A 26 -5.59 10.82 0.32
N LEU A 27 -4.54 10.13 0.78
CA LEU A 27 -3.27 10.75 1.15
C LEU A 27 -2.29 10.85 -0.04
N GLY A 28 -2.67 10.29 -1.19
CA GLY A 28 -1.85 10.20 -2.39
C GLY A 28 -1.58 8.75 -2.77
N ASP A 29 -0.85 8.59 -3.88
CA ASP A 29 -0.42 7.28 -4.38
C ASP A 29 0.96 6.96 -3.84
N TYR A 30 1.12 5.75 -3.32
CA TYR A 30 2.37 5.27 -2.75
C TYR A 30 2.72 3.91 -3.34
N GLU A 31 4.02 3.61 -3.37
CA GLU A 31 4.51 2.35 -3.90
C GLU A 31 3.95 1.16 -3.08
N ALA A 32 3.29 0.25 -3.78
CA ALA A 32 2.68 -0.94 -3.23
C ALA A 32 2.78 -2.12 -4.19
N TYR A 33 2.84 -3.32 -3.63
CA TYR A 33 2.60 -4.53 -4.37
C TYR A 33 1.09 -4.76 -4.46
N VAL A 34 0.57 -4.83 -5.68
CA VAL A 34 -0.86 -4.97 -5.93
C VAL A 34 -1.13 -6.29 -6.63
N CYS A 35 -2.06 -7.06 -6.08
CA CYS A 35 -2.50 -8.29 -6.72
C CYS A 35 -3.38 -7.97 -7.94
N PRO A 36 -3.04 -8.44 -9.16
CA PRO A 36 -3.86 -8.20 -10.34
C PRO A 36 -5.23 -8.90 -10.29
N ASN A 37 -5.36 -9.97 -9.50
CA ASN A 37 -6.60 -10.75 -9.41
C ASN A 37 -7.61 -10.16 -8.42
N CYS A 38 -7.16 -9.75 -7.22
CA CYS A 38 -8.07 -9.25 -6.17
C CYS A 38 -7.96 -7.74 -5.88
N GLY A 39 -7.02 -7.04 -6.50
CA GLY A 39 -6.82 -5.59 -6.33
C GLY A 39 -6.25 -5.17 -4.98
N ARG A 40 -5.94 -6.10 -4.07
CA ARG A 40 -5.33 -5.78 -2.77
C ARG A 40 -3.95 -5.19 -2.95
N ALA A 41 -3.70 -4.06 -2.27
CA ALA A 41 -2.42 -3.37 -2.24
C ALA A 41 -1.71 -3.59 -0.90
N PHE A 42 -0.42 -3.87 -0.97
CA PHE A 42 0.47 -4.04 0.18
C PHE A 42 1.63 -3.04 0.04
N PHE A 43 1.59 -1.97 0.82
CA PHE A 43 2.56 -0.88 0.74
C PHE A 43 3.95 -1.30 1.18
N THR A 44 4.97 -0.77 0.52
CA THR A 44 6.38 -1.01 0.90
C THR A 44 6.71 -0.37 2.24
N GLU A 45 7.80 -0.80 2.87
CA GLU A 45 8.22 -0.25 4.16
C GLU A 45 8.52 1.26 4.07
N GLU A 46 9.10 1.70 2.95
CA GLU A 46 9.37 3.11 2.67
C GLU A 46 8.07 3.92 2.53
N SER A 47 7.12 3.41 1.75
CA SER A 47 5.78 3.98 1.63
C SER A 47 5.09 4.08 3.00
N TYR A 48 5.14 3.02 3.80
CA TYR A 48 4.52 2.99 5.13
C TYR A 48 5.13 4.02 6.09
N LYS A 49 6.46 4.18 6.09
CA LYS A 49 7.15 5.24 6.88
C LYS A 49 6.69 6.64 6.46
N THR A 50 6.50 6.86 5.16
CA THR A 50 6.04 8.14 4.64
C THR A 50 4.59 8.41 5.02
N ILE A 51 3.70 7.45 4.76
CA ILE A 51 2.28 7.50 5.12
C ILE A 51 2.09 7.79 6.61
N THR A 52 2.78 7.05 7.48
CA THR A 52 2.67 7.21 8.93
C THR A 52 3.14 8.59 9.40
N LYS A 53 4.23 9.12 8.86
CA LYS A 53 4.66 10.52 9.13
C LYS A 53 3.58 11.53 8.73
N TYR A 54 2.97 11.37 7.55
CA TYR A 54 1.88 12.25 7.11
C TYR A 54 0.65 12.16 8.02
N ILE A 55 0.24 10.96 8.41
CA ILE A 55 -0.90 10.74 9.31
C ILE A 55 -0.65 11.37 10.69
N VAL A 56 0.56 11.17 11.25
CA VAL A 56 0.92 11.73 12.56
C VAL A 56 0.99 13.25 12.49
N LYS A 57 1.59 13.82 11.43
CA LYS A 57 1.66 15.28 11.26
C LYS A 57 0.28 15.94 11.19
N ARG A 58 -0.72 15.29 10.58
CA ARG A 58 -2.10 15.79 10.49
C ARG A 58 -2.89 15.74 11.81
N LYS A 59 -2.40 15.05 12.84
CA LYS A 59 -3.04 14.96 14.15
C LYS A 59 -2.63 16.07 15.12
N ASN A 60 -1.53 16.79 14.85
CA ASN A 60 -1.11 17.99 15.57
C ASN A 60 -1.57 19.25 14.82
#